data_AF-A0A061FVU3-F1
#
_entry.id   AF-A0A061FVU3-F1
#
_cell.length_a   1.000
_cell.length_b   1.000
_cell.length_c   1.000
_cell.angle_alpha   90.00
_cell.angle_beta   90.00
_cell.angle_gamma   90.00
#
_symmetry.space_group_name_H-M   'P 1'
#
loop_
_entity.id
_entity.type
_entity.pdbx_description
1 polymer ?
#
loop_
_entity_poly.entity_id
_entity_poly.type
_entity_poly.pdbx_seq_one_letter_code
_entity_poly.pdbx_strand_id
1 'polypeptide(L)' 'ILNPTGQRSPHKTLRKKLIGEKVADWYPYDIKNDDPLVMARQEQERLSKLEMLKRRGKGPPKKGQGRRAVKRNK' A
#
# COMPACT_ATOMS: atom_id res chain seq x y z
N ILE A 1 32.64 -22.62 18.35
CA ILE A 1 32.31 -23.76 19.23
C ILE A 1 32.93 -25.01 18.62
N LEU A 2 33.78 -25.72 19.36
CA LEU A 2 34.39 -26.95 18.89
C LEU A 2 33.31 -28.05 18.81
N ASN A 3 33.17 -28.68 17.64
CA ASN A 3 32.21 -29.77 17.40
C ASN A 3 32.98 -31.07 17.08
N PRO A 4 33.47 -31.78 18.10
CA PRO A 4 34.33 -32.95 17.92
C PRO A 4 33.61 -34.16 17.29
N THR A 5 32.29 -34.24 17.41
CA THR A 5 31.47 -35.35 16.84
C THR A 5 30.93 -35.06 15.45
N GLY A 6 31.10 -33.84 14.93
CA GLY A 6 30.63 -33.44 13.60
C GLY A 6 29.10 -33.44 13.42
N GLN A 7 28.33 -33.59 14.49
CA GLN A 7 26.87 -33.61 14.42
C GLN A 7 26.30 -32.25 14.00
N ARG A 8 25.09 -32.24 13.42
CA ARG A 8 24.44 -30.99 12.99
C ARG A 8 24.17 -30.09 14.20
N SER A 9 24.90 -28.99 14.27
CA SER A 9 24.75 -27.95 15.30
C SER A 9 23.95 -26.75 14.76
N PRO A 10 23.20 -26.01 15.60
CA PRO A 10 22.46 -24.79 15.21
C PRO A 10 23.37 -23.63 14.78
N HIS A 11 24.69 -23.81 14.83
CA HIS A 11 25.71 -22.79 14.54
C HIS A 11 25.51 -22.09 13.19
N LYS A 12 24.99 -22.77 12.16
CA LYS A 12 24.71 -22.17 10.84
C LYS A 12 23.55 -21.18 10.89
N THR A 13 22.51 -21.50 11.67
CA THR A 13 21.31 -20.67 11.79
C THR A 13 21.59 -19.45 12.67
N LEU A 14 22.24 -19.65 13.81
CA LEU A 14 22.53 -18.59 14.78
C LEU A 14 23.60 -17.59 14.30
N ARG A 15 24.48 -17.99 13.37
CA ARG A 15 25.45 -17.07 12.73
C ARG A 15 24.80 -16.10 11.75
N LYS A 16 23.64 -16.45 11.19
CA LYS A 16 22.94 -15.55 10.27
C LYS A 16 22.30 -14.45 11.09
N LYS A 17 22.60 -13.20 10.75
CA LYS A 17 21.85 -12.06 11.29
C LYS A 17 20.40 -12.19 10.85
N LEU A 18 19.48 -11.78 11.72
CA LEU A 18 18.08 -11.64 11.36
C LEU A 18 17.99 -10.61 10.22
N ILE A 19 17.25 -10.95 9.17
CA ILE A 19 17.05 -10.08 8.00
C ILE A 19 15.67 -9.41 7.99
N GLY A 20 14.85 -9.66 9.02
CA GLY A 20 13.45 -9.24 9.07
C GLY A 20 13.28 -7.74 8.91
N GLU A 21 13.94 -6.94 9.74
CA GLU A 21 13.88 -5.47 9.68
C GLU A 21 14.31 -4.94 8.31
N LYS A 22 15.46 -5.41 7.80
CA LYS A 22 15.97 -5.03 6.48
C LYS A 22 14.99 -5.35 5.34
N VAL A 23 14.23 -6.44 5.46
CA VAL A 23 13.22 -6.84 4.47
C VAL A 23 11.91 -6.08 4.67
N ALA A 24 11.53 -5.77 5.91
CA ALA A 24 10.34 -5.01 6.24
C ALA A 24 10.46 -3.55 5.77
N ASP A 25 11.64 -2.95 5.92
CA ASP A 25 11.96 -1.57 5.53
C ASP A 25 12.22 -1.42 4.02
N TRP A 26 11.64 -2.30 3.19
CA TRP A 26 11.82 -2.29 1.74
C TRP A 26 11.31 -1.00 1.09
N TYR A 27 10.20 -0.46 1.59
CA TYR A 27 9.66 0.81 1.11
C TYR A 27 9.98 1.92 2.12
N PRO A 28 10.67 3.00 1.71
CA PRO A 28 10.95 4.12 2.60
C PRO A 28 9.66 4.86 2.98
N TYR A 29 9.70 5.51 4.14
CA TYR A 29 8.60 6.35 4.60
C TYR A 29 8.41 7.58 3.70
N ASP A 30 7.16 7.90 3.36
CA ASP A 30 6.83 9.13 2.64
C ASP A 30 6.56 10.27 3.62
N ILE A 31 7.53 11.19 3.71
CA ILE A 31 7.49 12.38 4.57
C ILE A 31 6.30 13.32 4.27
N LYS A 32 5.69 13.23 3.07
CA LYS A 32 4.53 14.05 2.71
C LYS A 32 3.30 13.76 3.57
N ASN A 33 3.26 12.59 4.21
CA ASN A 33 2.17 12.23 5.12
C ASN A 33 2.22 13.00 6.44
N ASP A 34 3.37 13.58 6.80
CA ASP A 34 3.53 14.31 8.07
C ASP A 34 3.12 15.78 7.97
N ASP A 35 3.26 16.40 6.79
CA ASP A 35 2.98 17.82 6.59
C ASP A 35 1.47 18.04 6.39
N PRO A 36 0.77 18.67 7.36
CA PRO A 36 -0.67 18.90 7.26
C PRO A 36 -1.06 19.79 6.07
N LEU A 37 -0.18 20.70 5.64
CA LEU A 37 -0.44 21.61 4.51
C LEU A 37 -0.41 20.85 3.19
N VAL A 38 0.56 19.95 3.02
CA VAL A 38 0.67 19.10 1.82
C VAL A 38 -0.52 18.15 1.74
N MET A 39 -0.89 17.51 2.85
CA MET A 39 -2.03 16.61 2.92
C MET A 39 -3.35 17.32 2.62
N ALA A 40 -3.58 18.48 3.23
CA ALA A 40 -4.79 19.27 2.98
C ALA A 40 -4.88 19.73 1.52
N ARG A 41 -3.77 20.15 0.93
CA ARG A 41 -3.72 20.57 -0.48
C ARG A 41 -4.06 19.43 -1.43
N GLN A 42 -3.47 18.26 -1.24
CA GLN A 42 -3.74 17.09 -2.09
C GLN A 42 -5.22 16.68 -2.02
N GLU A 43 -5.79 16.69 -0.82
CA GLU A 43 -7.21 16.38 -0.63
C GLU A 43 -8.12 17.43 -1.26
N GLN A 44 -7.78 18.72 -1.14
CA GLN A 44 -8.53 19.81 -1.77
C GLN A 44 -8.53 19.69 -3.30
N GLU A 45 -7.37 19.40 -3.91
CA GLU A 45 -7.25 19.18 -5.35
C GLU A 45 -8.07 17.96 -5.80
N ARG A 46 -8.05 16.87 -5.01
CA ARG A 46 -8.86 15.66 -5.26
C ARG A 46 -10.35 15.96 -5.25
N LEU A 47 -10.83 16.71 -4.24
CA LEU A 47 -12.23 17.08 -4.09
C LEU A 47 -12.69 18.02 -5.21
N SER A 48 -11.89 19.03 -5.55
CA SER A 48 -12.17 19.97 -6.65
C SER A 48 -12.32 19.25 -8.00
N LYS A 49 -11.41 18.33 -8.31
CA LYS A 49 -11.49 17.50 -9.52
C LYS A 49 -12.75 16.61 -9.52
N LEU A 50 -13.07 16.00 -8.38
CA LEU A 50 -14.24 15.14 -8.24
C LEU A 50 -15.54 15.94 -8.45
N GLU A 51 -15.63 17.14 -7.88
CA GLU A 51 -16.77 18.04 -8.05
C GLU A 51 -16.96 18.41 -9.53
N MET A 52 -15.89 18.82 -10.21
CA MET A 52 -15.92 19.13 -11.64
C MET A 52 -16.41 17.94 -12.49
N LEU A 53 -15.96 16.72 -12.18
CA LEU A 53 -16.41 15.51 -12.89
C LEU A 53 -17.89 15.19 -12.63
N LYS A 54 -18.35 15.36 -11.39
CA LYS A 54 -19.77 15.20 -11.03
C LYS A 54 -20.65 16.19 -11.79
N ARG A 55 -20.25 17.47 -11.87
CA ARG A 55 -20.97 18.50 -12.63
C ARG A 55 -21.13 18.13 -14.12
N ARG A 56 -20.14 17.45 -14.70
CA ARG A 56 -20.16 16.99 -16.10
C ARG A 56 -20.88 15.66 -16.32
N GLY A 57 -21.44 15.04 -15.28
CA GLY A 57 -22.02 13.70 -15.35
C GLY A 57 -20.99 12.58 -15.60
N LYS A 58 -19.69 12.87 -15.43
CA LYS A 58 -18.57 11.94 -15.61
C LYS A 58 -18.02 11.45 -14.26
N GLY A 59 -18.76 11.66 -13.18
CA GLY A 59 -18.42 11.14 -11.86
C GLY A 59 -18.47 9.61 -11.83
N PRO A 60 -17.77 8.98 -10.87
CA PRO A 60 -17.88 7.54 -10.68
C PRO A 60 -19.33 7.16 -10.35
N PRO A 61 -19.89 6.10 -10.97
CA PRO A 61 -21.26 5.66 -10.70
C PRO A 61 -21.38 5.10 -9.28
N LYS A 62 -22.61 5.05 -8.75
CA LYS A 62 -22.88 4.34 -7.49
C LYS A 62 -22.49 2.86 -7.64
N LYS A 63 -21.92 2.27 -6.59
CA LYS A 63 -21.60 0.83 -6.55
C LYS A 63 -22.80 0.02 -7.02
N GLY A 64 -22.59 -0.89 -7.97
CA GLY A 64 -23.67 -1.71 -8.55
C GLY A 64 -24.45 -1.07 -9.71
N GLN A 65 -24.22 0.20 -10.05
CA GLN A 65 -24.83 0.89 -11.21
C GLN A 65 -23.85 1.06 -12.37
N GLY A 66 -22.80 0.24 -12.43
CA GLY A 66 -21.85 0.26 -13.53
C GLY A 66 -22.51 -0.15 -14.85
N ARG A 67 -21.82 0.11 -15.97
CA ARG A 67 -22.33 -0.18 -17.33
C ARG A 67 -22.89 -1.59 -17.53
N ARG A 68 -22.34 -2.58 -16.83
CA ARG A 68 -22.78 -4.00 -16.90
C ARG A 68 -24.06 -4.29 -16.13
N ALA A 69 -24.42 -3.49 -15.13
CA ALA A 69 -25.62 -3.69 -14.32
C ALA A 69 -26.91 -3.45 -15.12
N VAL A 70 -26.89 -2.48 -16.04
CA VAL A 70 -28.02 -2.15 -16.90
C VAL A 70 -28.33 -3.28 -17.89
N LYS A 71 -27.34 -4.11 -18.25
CA LYS A 71 -27.50 -5.19 -19.25
C LYS A 71 -28.24 -6.43 -18.74
N ARG A 72 -28.51 -6.56 -17.43
CA ARG A 72 -29.14 -7.79 -16.87
C ARG A 72 -30.68 -7.79 -16.91
N ASN A 73 -31.31 -6.68 -17.33
CA ASN A 73 -32.77 -6.56 -17.46
C ASN A 73 -33.28 -6.71 -18.90
N LYS A 74 -32.56 -7.45 -19.76
CA LYS A 74 -33.05 -7.84 -21.09
C LYS A 74 -33.07 -9.35 -21.22
#